data_AF-A0A1L9UBT0-F1
#
_entry.id   AF-A0A1L9UBT0-F1
#
_cell.length_a   1.000
_cell.length_b   1.000
_cell.length_c   1.000
_cell.angle_alpha   90.00
_cell.angle_beta   90.00
_cell.angle_gamma   90.00
#
_symmetry.space_group_name_H-M   'P 1'
#
loop_
_entity.id
_entity.type
_entity.pdbx_description
1 polymer ?
#
loop_
_entity_poly.entity_id
_entity_poly.type
_entity_poly.pdbx_seq_one_letter_code
_entity_poly.pdbx_strand_id
1 'polypeptide(L)'
;MYNLLIIQLLLSLLLFPHAALSDRPPGKDAILLSRVRSLTLRGNRLTTSRRVSPIPQLKCTGPSKRICNLYEIDTMRCTNEGYDYDEEDVQWTCTASLPPELKLGATDVICEGYRNADDKWILKGS
;
A
#
# COMPACT_ATOMS: atom_id res chain seq x y z
N MET A 1 26.98 -17.38 43.71
CA MET A 1 27.26 -18.06 42.42
C MET A 1 26.07 -18.00 41.47
N TYR A 2 24.85 -18.37 41.89
CA TYR A 2 23.63 -18.27 41.05
C TYR A 2 23.33 -16.85 40.53
N ASN A 3 23.45 -15.80 41.36
CA ASN A 3 23.21 -14.42 40.92
C ASN A 3 24.21 -13.94 39.84
N LEU A 4 25.46 -14.42 39.86
CA LEU A 4 26.45 -14.07 38.85
C LEU A 4 26.12 -14.73 37.49
N LEU A 5 25.61 -15.96 37.54
CA LEU A 5 25.16 -16.71 36.35
C LEU A 5 23.93 -16.06 35.71
N ILE A 6 22.98 -15.58 36.52
CA ILE A 6 21.76 -14.89 36.05
C ILE A 6 22.11 -13.56 35.39
N ILE A 7 23.04 -12.79 35.97
CA ILE A 7 23.51 -11.53 35.39
C ILE A 7 24.22 -11.77 34.04
N GLN A 8 25.03 -12.82 33.91
CA GLN A 8 25.66 -13.20 32.64
C GLN A 8 24.64 -13.65 31.57
N LEU A 9 23.55 -14.31 31.98
CA LEU A 9 22.47 -14.71 31.08
C LEU A 9 21.63 -13.51 30.62
N LEU A 10 21.37 -12.54 31.50
CA LEU A 10 20.67 -11.29 31.15
C LEU A 10 21.51 -10.39 30.25
N LEU A 11 22.83 -10.31 30.47
CA LEU A 11 23.72 -9.50 29.65
C LEU A 11 23.88 -10.06 28.23
N SER A 12 23.80 -11.39 28.06
CA SER A 12 23.86 -12.03 26.75
C SER A 12 22.57 -11.84 25.93
N LEU A 13 21.41 -11.66 26.57
CA LEU A 13 20.17 -11.27 25.87
C LEU A 13 20.22 -9.83 25.32
N LEU A 14 20.95 -8.91 25.95
CA LEU A 14 21.10 -7.52 25.50
C LEU A 14 22.10 -7.34 24.34
N LEU A 15 22.89 -8.37 24.04
CA LEU A 15 23.92 -8.37 23.00
C LEU A 15 23.45 -8.99 21.68
N PHE A 16 22.20 -9.48 21.59
CA PHE A 16 21.64 -9.84 20.29
C PHE A 16 21.34 -8.55 19.52
N PRO A 17 22.08 -8.26 18.43
CA PRO A 17 21.71 -7.15 17.57
C PRO A 17 20.30 -7.44 17.09
N HIS A 18 19.34 -6.59 17.45
CA HIS A 18 18.05 -6.59 16.80
C HIS A 18 18.37 -6.48 15.31
N ALA A 19 18.02 -7.51 14.53
CA ALA A 19 18.19 -7.49 13.10
C ALA A 19 17.36 -6.31 12.59
N ALA A 20 18.01 -5.15 12.40
CA ALA A 20 17.37 -3.99 11.81
C ALA A 20 16.82 -4.46 10.47
N LEU A 21 15.50 -4.39 10.30
CA LEU A 21 14.87 -4.66 9.02
C LEU A 21 15.62 -3.82 7.99
N SER A 22 16.34 -4.48 7.09
CA SER A 22 17.13 -3.79 6.08
C SER A 22 16.18 -2.94 5.24
N ASP A 23 16.39 -1.63 5.27
CA ASP A 23 15.62 -0.65 4.48
C ASP A 23 16.02 -0.66 3.00
N ARG A 24 16.68 -1.75 2.56
CA ARG A 24 17.04 -1.98 1.17
C ARG A 24 15.84 -2.62 0.46
N PRO A 25 15.55 -2.20 -0.79
CA PRO A 25 14.49 -2.81 -1.57
C PRO A 25 14.72 -4.33 -1.71
N PRO A 26 13.71 -5.18 -1.44
CA PRO A 26 13.82 -6.64 -1.60
C PRO A 26 13.89 -7.09 -3.07
N GLY A 27 13.81 -6.17 -4.02
CA GLY A 27 14.06 -6.41 -5.44
C GLY A 27 13.92 -5.16 -6.28
N LYS A 28 14.23 -5.26 -7.58
CA LYS A 28 14.33 -4.12 -8.52
C LYS A 28 13.03 -3.30 -8.68
N ASP A 29 11.89 -3.96 -8.51
CA ASP A 29 10.56 -3.37 -8.69
C ASP A 29 9.84 -3.16 -7.35
N ALA A 30 10.57 -3.21 -6.23
CA ALA A 30 10.04 -2.98 -4.90
C ALA A 30 10.11 -1.49 -4.55
N ILE A 31 9.00 -0.92 -4.06
CA ILE A 31 8.89 0.48 -3.66
C ILE A 31 8.25 0.53 -2.26
N LEU A 32 8.76 1.35 -1.34
CA LEU A 32 8.07 1.59 -0.06
C LEU A 32 6.75 2.30 -0.31
N LEU A 33 5.65 1.76 0.23
CA LEU A 33 4.32 2.34 0.10
C LEU A 33 4.30 3.80 0.57
N SER A 34 4.90 4.07 1.72
CA SER A 34 5.03 5.41 2.33
C SER A 34 5.73 6.45 1.44
N ARG A 35 6.57 6.00 0.49
CA ARG A 35 7.34 6.87 -0.41
C ARG A 35 6.65 7.11 -1.75
N VAL A 36 5.51 6.47 -2.02
CA VAL A 36 4.73 6.72 -3.22
C VAL A 36 4.04 8.07 -3.07
N ARG A 37 4.41 9.04 -3.91
CA ARG A 37 3.88 10.42 -3.84
C ARG A 37 2.48 10.54 -4.44
N SER A 38 2.26 9.88 -5.57
CA SER A 38 0.98 9.96 -6.28
C SER A 38 0.79 8.78 -7.21
N LEU A 39 -0.47 8.44 -7.45
CA LEU A 39 -0.89 7.45 -8.42
C LEU A 39 -1.67 8.13 -9.54
N THR A 40 -1.53 7.60 -10.75
CA THR A 40 -2.42 7.93 -11.87
C THR A 40 -2.98 6.63 -12.40
N LEU A 41 -4.23 6.36 -12.05
CA LEU A 41 -4.95 5.14 -12.36
C LEU A 41 -5.80 5.36 -13.62
N ARG A 42 -5.91 4.35 -14.48
CA ARG A 42 -6.63 4.44 -15.76
C ARG A 42 -7.72 3.37 -15.84
N GLY A 43 -8.92 3.74 -16.28
CA GLY A 43 -10.09 2.85 -16.32
C GLY A 43 -9.91 1.61 -17.21
N ASN A 44 -9.10 1.73 -18.27
CA ASN A 44 -8.86 0.69 -19.26
C ASN A 44 -7.51 -0.02 -19.10
N ARG A 45 -6.91 -0.01 -17.91
CA ARG A 45 -5.63 -0.67 -17.64
C ARG A 45 -5.72 -1.67 -16.51
N LEU A 46 -4.90 -2.71 -16.61
CA LEU A 46 -4.66 -3.66 -15.53
C LEU A 46 -3.46 -3.23 -14.69
N THR A 47 -3.44 -3.65 -13.44
CA THR A 47 -2.29 -3.55 -12.54
C THR A 47 -1.17 -4.47 -13.01
N THR A 48 0.09 -4.15 -12.68
CA THR A 48 1.13 -5.19 -12.72
C THR A 48 0.86 -6.17 -11.58
N SER A 49 1.31 -7.41 -11.74
CA SER A 49 1.19 -8.38 -10.67
C SER A 49 2.32 -9.39 -10.70
N ARG A 50 2.63 -9.97 -9.54
CA ARG A 50 3.64 -11.01 -9.39
C ARG A 50 3.12 -12.24 -8.65
N ARG A 51 2.43 -12.02 -7.52
CA ARG A 51 1.93 -13.08 -6.63
C ARG A 51 0.46 -13.41 -6.88
N VAL A 52 -0.30 -12.45 -7.40
CA VAL A 52 -1.73 -12.60 -7.69
C VAL A 52 -1.99 -12.44 -9.20
N SER A 53 -3.26 -12.48 -9.62
CA SER A 53 -3.62 -12.14 -10.99
C SER A 53 -3.79 -10.62 -11.13
N PRO A 54 -3.35 -10.02 -12.25
CA PRO A 54 -3.66 -8.62 -12.56
C PRO A 54 -5.15 -8.30 -12.45
N ILE A 55 -5.47 -7.12 -11.91
CA ILE A 55 -6.84 -6.61 -11.79
C ILE A 55 -6.97 -5.24 -12.47
N PRO A 56 -8.18 -4.74 -12.79
CA PRO A 56 -8.34 -3.37 -13.26
C PRO A 56 -7.78 -2.36 -12.26
N GLN A 57 -7.09 -1.32 -12.75
CA GLN A 57 -6.56 -0.24 -11.90
C GLN A 57 -7.65 0.59 -11.22
N LEU A 58 -8.85 0.63 -11.81
CA LEU A 58 -10.03 1.29 -11.25
C LEU A 58 -11.19 0.31 -11.24
N LYS A 59 -11.89 0.26 -10.10
CA LYS A 59 -13.09 -0.56 -9.93
C LYS A 59 -14.10 0.20 -9.09
N CYS A 60 -15.31 0.37 -9.62
CA CYS A 60 -16.42 0.92 -8.85
C CYS A 60 -17.03 -0.17 -7.95
N THR A 61 -17.08 0.11 -6.65
CA THR A 61 -17.66 -0.76 -5.59
C THR A 61 -18.85 -0.08 -4.92
N GLY A 62 -19.44 0.92 -5.56
CA GLY A 62 -20.55 1.71 -5.03
C GLY A 62 -21.81 0.87 -4.70
N PRO A 63 -22.81 1.49 -4.08
CA PRO A 63 -23.94 0.77 -3.44
C PRO A 63 -24.84 0.00 -4.42
N SER A 64 -24.72 0.22 -5.73
CA SER A 64 -25.38 -0.61 -6.73
C SER A 64 -24.62 -0.65 -8.05
N LYS A 65 -24.74 -1.76 -8.78
CA LYS A 65 -24.23 -1.90 -10.15
C LYS A 65 -24.80 -0.83 -11.09
N ARG A 66 -26.06 -0.43 -10.88
CA ARG A 66 -26.71 0.61 -11.69
C ARG A 66 -25.95 1.92 -11.61
N ILE A 67 -25.51 2.34 -10.42
CA ILE A 67 -24.72 3.57 -10.23
C ILE A 67 -23.36 3.45 -10.89
N CYS A 68 -22.65 2.33 -10.69
CA CYS A 68 -21.35 2.10 -11.32
C CYS A 68 -21.39 2.07 -12.85
N ASN A 69 -22.54 1.72 -13.44
CA ASN A 69 -22.73 1.69 -14.89
C ASN A 69 -23.16 3.05 -15.48
N LEU A 70 -23.38 4.10 -14.66
CA LEU A 70 -23.76 5.43 -15.17
C LEU A 70 -22.58 6.14 -15.82
N TYR A 71 -21.37 5.95 -15.29
CA TYR A 71 -20.18 6.62 -15.77
C TYR A 71 -18.93 5.84 -15.37
N GLU A 72 -18.07 5.56 -16.34
CA GLU A 72 -16.76 4.95 -16.11
C GLU A 72 -15.68 6.03 -16.02
N ILE A 73 -14.82 5.94 -15.00
CA ILE A 73 -13.75 6.92 -14.81
C ILE A 73 -12.56 6.54 -15.71
N ASP A 74 -12.24 7.40 -16.67
CA ASP A 74 -11.08 7.21 -17.54
C ASP A 74 -9.75 7.35 -16.80
N THR A 75 -9.66 8.34 -15.90
CA THR A 75 -8.44 8.65 -15.16
C THR A 75 -8.75 9.19 -13.78
N MET A 76 -8.08 8.62 -12.78
CA MET A 76 -8.11 9.08 -11.40
C MET A 76 -6.70 9.38 -10.94
N ARG A 77 -6.55 10.46 -10.17
CA ARG A 77 -5.28 10.81 -9.53
C ARG A 77 -5.44 10.75 -8.02
N CYS A 78 -4.59 9.96 -7.37
CA CYS A 78 -4.51 9.89 -5.92
C CYS A 78 -3.19 10.50 -5.45
N THR A 79 -3.22 11.32 -4.41
CA THR A 79 -2.05 11.90 -3.76
C THR A 79 -1.90 11.32 -2.37
N ASN A 80 -0.67 11.03 -1.98
CA ASN A 80 -0.33 10.64 -0.62
C ASN A 80 -0.29 11.91 0.23
N GLU A 81 -1.19 12.01 1.21
CA GLU A 81 -1.33 13.15 2.13
C GLU A 81 -0.67 12.88 3.50
N GLY A 82 0.20 11.87 3.58
CA GLY A 82 0.84 11.42 4.80
C GLY A 82 0.30 10.09 5.27
N TYR A 83 0.39 9.85 6.57
CA TYR A 83 -0.05 8.62 7.22
C TYR A 83 -0.69 8.93 8.58
N ASP A 84 -1.54 8.04 9.07
CA ASP A 84 -2.21 8.19 10.37
C ASP A 84 -1.39 7.56 11.50
N TYR A 85 -1.52 6.25 11.72
CA TYR A 85 -0.90 5.58 12.86
C TYR A 85 0.59 5.21 12.66
N ASP A 86 0.95 4.70 11.49
CA ASP A 86 2.31 4.29 11.12
C ASP A 86 2.61 4.59 9.65
N GLU A 87 3.86 4.43 9.21
CA GLU A 87 4.27 4.78 7.84
C GLU A 87 3.58 3.93 6.76
N GLU A 88 3.02 2.77 7.13
CA GLU A 88 2.30 1.87 6.26
C GLU A 88 0.82 2.27 6.08
N ASP A 89 0.24 3.03 7.01
CA ASP A 89 -1.14 3.53 6.96
C ASP A 89 -1.28 4.86 6.18
N VAL A 90 -0.94 4.79 4.89
CA VAL A 90 -0.94 5.96 3.99
C VAL A 90 -2.36 6.48 3.73
N GLN A 91 -2.53 7.78 3.95
CA GLN A 91 -3.77 8.49 3.68
C GLN A 91 -3.78 9.03 2.25
N TRP A 92 -4.71 8.53 1.44
CA TRP A 92 -4.83 8.90 0.02
C TRP A 92 -5.97 9.88 -0.23
N THR A 93 -5.69 10.97 -0.94
CA THR A 93 -6.73 11.84 -1.52
C THR A 93 -6.85 11.57 -3.00
N CYS A 94 -8.01 11.06 -3.44
CA CYS A 94 -8.27 10.73 -4.85
C CYS A 94 -9.23 11.72 -5.51
N THR A 95 -8.91 12.10 -6.75
CA THR A 95 -9.70 13.03 -7.58
C THR A 95 -9.88 12.47 -8.99
N ALA A 96 -11.04 12.72 -9.58
CA ALA A 96 -11.37 12.35 -10.96
C ALA A 96 -12.32 13.39 -11.57
N SER A 97 -12.32 13.50 -12.90
CA SER A 97 -13.35 14.27 -13.60
C SER A 97 -14.64 13.45 -13.62
N LEU A 98 -15.72 14.04 -13.13
CA LEU A 98 -17.04 13.43 -13.08
C LEU A 98 -18.10 14.43 -13.58
N PRO A 99 -19.22 13.94 -14.15
CA PRO A 99 -20.41 14.75 -14.35
C PRO A 99 -20.86 15.42 -13.04
N PRO A 100 -21.45 16.63 -13.09
CA PRO A 100 -21.80 17.39 -11.89
C PRO A 100 -22.85 16.71 -10.99
N GLU A 101 -23.59 15.74 -11.52
CA GLU A 101 -24.57 14.94 -10.77
C GLU A 101 -23.92 13.80 -9.96
N LEU A 102 -22.64 13.51 -10.21
CA LEU A 102 -21.90 12.41 -9.61
C LEU A 102 -20.78 12.94 -8.72
N LYS A 103 -20.48 12.18 -7.66
CA LYS A 103 -19.34 12.42 -6.79
C LYS A 103 -18.65 11.11 -6.46
N LEU A 104 -17.36 11.19 -6.12
CA LEU A 104 -16.67 10.08 -5.49
C LEU A 104 -17.22 9.89 -4.08
N GLY A 105 -17.49 8.62 -3.74
CA GLY A 105 -17.74 8.21 -2.36
C GLY A 105 -16.42 7.97 -1.63
N ALA A 106 -16.41 7.02 -0.70
CA ALA A 106 -15.17 6.50 -0.15
C ALA A 106 -14.30 5.88 -1.26
N THR A 107 -12.99 6.05 -1.15
CA THR A 107 -12.00 5.53 -2.10
C THR A 107 -10.94 4.76 -1.34
N ASP A 108 -10.70 3.52 -1.76
CA ASP A 108 -9.67 2.67 -1.19
C ASP A 108 -8.54 2.48 -2.20
N VAL A 109 -7.29 2.65 -1.76
CA VAL A 109 -6.10 2.36 -2.55
C VAL A 109 -5.46 1.09 -2.01
N ILE A 110 -5.26 0.11 -2.87
CA ILE A 110 -4.70 -1.19 -2.51
C ILE A 110 -3.58 -1.51 -3.49
N CYS A 111 -2.41 -1.87 -2.96
CA CYS A 111 -1.25 -2.28 -3.73
C CYS A 111 -0.85 -3.72 -3.37
N GLU A 112 -0.19 -4.42 -4.28
CA GLU A 112 0.35 -5.75 -4.01
C GLU A 112 1.66 -5.63 -3.21
N GLY A 113 1.67 -6.10 -1.96
CA GLY A 113 2.92 -6.22 -1.20
C GLY A 113 3.94 -7.12 -1.91
N TYR A 114 5.22 -6.76 -1.85
CA TYR A 114 6.26 -7.31 -2.72
C TYR A 114 6.58 -8.77 -2.40
N ARG A 115 6.66 -9.11 -1.10
CA ARG A 115 6.91 -10.48 -0.62
C ARG A 115 5.63 -11.18 -0.16
N ASN A 116 4.77 -10.48 0.57
CA ASN A 116 3.50 -10.99 1.11
C ASN A 116 2.49 -9.83 1.27
N ALA A 117 1.32 -10.09 1.84
CA ALA A 117 0.24 -9.09 1.97
C ALA A 117 0.56 -7.95 2.96
N ASP A 118 1.39 -8.20 3.97
CA ASP A 118 1.72 -7.26 5.05
C ASP A 118 3.09 -6.57 4.81
N ASP A 119 3.61 -6.62 3.58
CA ASP A 119 4.92 -6.08 3.24
C ASP A 119 4.85 -4.58 2.96
N LYS A 120 5.57 -3.77 3.76
CA LYS A 120 5.72 -2.32 3.53
C LYS A 120 6.28 -1.95 2.16
N TRP A 121 7.00 -2.87 1.53
CA TRP A 121 7.40 -2.76 0.13
C TRP A 121 6.29 -3.31 -0.76
N ILE A 122 5.88 -2.55 -1.75
CA ILE A 122 4.89 -2.92 -2.76
C ILE A 122 5.53 -3.13 -4.13
N LEU A 123 4.82 -3.83 -5.03
CA LEU A 123 5.23 -4.02 -6.41
C LEU A 123 4.97 -2.75 -7.24
N LYS A 124 5.97 -2.31 -8.00
CA LYS A 124 5.82 -1.19 -8.94
C LYS A 124 4.71 -1.48 -9.95
N GLY A 125 3.68 -0.63 -9.94
CA GLY A 125 2.57 -0.67 -10.89
C GLY A 125 1.41 -1.58 -10.48
N SER A 126 1.47 -2.19 -9.29
CA SER A 126 0.38 -2.97 -8.72
C SER A 126 -0.67 -2.09 -8.06
#